data_AF-A0A349H763-F1
#
_entry.id   AF-A0A349H763-F1
#
_cell.length_a   1.000
_cell.length_b   1.000
_cell.length_c   1.000
_cell.angle_alpha   90.00
_cell.angle_beta   90.00
_cell.angle_gamma   90.00
#
_symmetry.space_group_name_H-M   'P 1'
#
loop_
_entity.id
_entity.type
_entity.pdbx_description
1 polymer ?
#
loop_
_entity_poly.entity_id
_entity_poly.type
_entity_poly.pdbx_seq_one_letter_code
_entity_poly.pdbx_strand_id
1 'polypeptide(L)'
;MKIEQPQQDTIDKLKLTDFNSLERTEELGRDYSFKKAADILREIHLDFSNVIENSASLRLPTDTENQIFNIANKLLKLTDEIRNFILKGNEASAPSQHLSIHNQADSLYQENLRTLVPLIERINILKLNPKEVEGQVAKALKSIKEIEKIKEDAESSKSNIDLAIKEVRDALGKEGALISAKDFQDQANEHKELAKKWFGGVIASITVTTVLTILMFGGFVQSLSIENTQGDYLKIIQISILKLAILSISYLVVYQSLKNYKVSQHLYVINKHRQLVLSVYPLMAKATDDQEQSNNIVAQASKAIFEQNSTGYLDTDGNPNPINLTEVVTKIIDRKTP
;
A
#
# COMPACT_ATOMS: atom_id res chain seq x y z
N MET A 1 -4.70 46.52 -37.53
CA MET A 1 -4.42 45.58 -38.62
C MET A 1 -4.70 46.26 -39.95
N LYS A 2 -3.75 46.28 -40.89
CA LYS A 2 -4.07 46.56 -42.30
C LYS A 2 -4.41 45.20 -42.91
N ILE A 3 -5.69 44.89 -43.06
CA ILE A 3 -6.13 43.60 -43.61
C ILE A 3 -5.77 43.59 -45.10
N GLU A 4 -4.94 42.63 -45.50
CA GLU A 4 -4.59 42.43 -46.91
C GLU A 4 -5.71 41.64 -47.63
N GLN A 5 -5.85 41.79 -48.95
CA GLN A 5 -6.88 41.10 -49.76
C GLN A 5 -7.05 39.58 -49.44
N PRO A 6 -6.00 38.75 -49.36
CA PRO A 6 -6.15 37.32 -49.05
C PRO A 6 -6.69 37.05 -47.63
N GLN A 7 -6.46 37.96 -46.69
CA GLN A 7 -6.95 37.85 -45.32
C GLN A 7 -8.45 38.16 -45.22
N GLN A 8 -8.90 39.12 -46.04
CA GLN A 8 -10.31 39.48 -46.16
C GLN A 8 -11.14 38.32 -46.72
N ASP A 9 -10.63 37.65 -47.75
CA ASP A 9 -11.26 36.46 -48.34
C ASP A 9 -11.45 35.33 -47.32
N THR A 10 -10.45 35.08 -46.46
CA THR A 10 -10.53 34.07 -45.39
C THR A 10 -11.58 34.43 -44.34
N ILE A 11 -11.66 35.70 -43.95
CA ILE A 11 -12.69 36.18 -43.00
C ILE A 11 -14.09 35.98 -43.58
N ASP A 12 -14.30 36.34 -44.85
CA ASP A 12 -15.61 36.27 -45.47
C ASP A 12 -16.08 34.82 -45.68
N LYS A 13 -15.17 33.91 -46.03
CA LYS A 13 -15.45 32.46 -46.10
C LYS A 13 -15.83 31.87 -44.74
N LEU A 14 -15.16 32.30 -43.67
CA LEU A 14 -15.46 31.83 -42.31
C LEU A 14 -16.82 32.34 -41.82
N LYS A 15 -17.19 33.59 -42.13
CA LYS A 15 -18.51 34.15 -41.79
C LYS A 15 -19.66 33.43 -42.48
N LEU A 16 -19.46 32.95 -43.69
CA LEU A 16 -20.46 32.21 -44.47
C LEU A 16 -20.52 30.72 -44.12
N THR A 17 -19.62 30.23 -43.26
CA THR A 17 -19.53 28.82 -42.91
C THR A 17 -20.51 28.48 -41.78
N ASP A 18 -21.48 27.62 -42.08
CA ASP A 18 -22.32 27.02 -41.04
C ASP A 18 -21.61 25.84 -40.36
N PHE A 19 -21.05 26.09 -39.17
CA PHE A 19 -20.35 25.08 -38.39
C PHE A 19 -21.28 24.01 -37.79
N ASN A 20 -22.59 24.26 -37.68
CA ASN A 20 -23.54 23.26 -37.15
C ASN A 20 -23.80 22.15 -38.18
N SER A 21 -23.77 22.50 -39.47
CA SER A 21 -23.89 21.50 -40.55
C SER A 21 -22.74 20.49 -40.59
N LEU A 22 -21.63 20.73 -39.87
CA LEU A 22 -20.43 19.89 -39.92
C LEU A 22 -20.51 18.63 -39.06
N GLU A 23 -21.49 18.50 -38.16
CA GLU A 23 -21.61 17.32 -37.30
C GLU A 23 -21.87 16.04 -38.11
N ARG A 24 -22.62 16.16 -39.22
CA ARG A 24 -22.94 15.09 -40.19
C ARG A 24 -23.46 13.78 -39.57
N THR A 25 -24.06 13.86 -38.38
CA THR A 25 -24.52 12.71 -37.60
C THR A 25 -25.62 11.89 -38.30
N GLU A 26 -26.52 12.55 -39.03
CA GLU A 26 -27.61 11.89 -39.76
C GLU A 26 -27.12 11.13 -41.01
N GLU A 27 -26.07 11.63 -41.68
CA GLU A 27 -25.54 11.05 -42.93
C GLU A 27 -24.55 9.91 -42.69
N LEU A 28 -23.68 10.06 -41.68
CA LEU A 28 -22.55 9.16 -41.43
C LEU A 28 -22.81 8.17 -40.27
N GLY A 29 -23.93 8.35 -39.55
CA GLY A 29 -24.23 7.58 -38.34
C GLY A 29 -23.39 8.01 -37.14
N ARG A 30 -23.59 7.34 -36.00
CA ARG A 30 -22.94 7.70 -34.73
C ARG A 30 -21.42 7.51 -34.77
N ASP A 31 -20.95 6.44 -35.42
CA ASP A 31 -19.55 6.02 -35.37
C ASP A 31 -18.62 6.89 -36.22
N TYR A 32 -19.14 7.51 -37.29
CA TYR A 32 -18.38 8.39 -38.18
C TYR A 32 -18.85 9.85 -38.13
N SER A 33 -19.66 10.21 -37.13
CA SER A 33 -20.04 11.61 -36.90
C SER A 33 -18.82 12.48 -36.60
N PHE A 34 -18.87 13.75 -36.99
CA PHE A 34 -17.83 14.74 -36.70
C PHE A 34 -18.24 15.69 -35.57
N LYS A 35 -19.22 15.31 -34.74
CA LYS A 35 -19.77 16.18 -33.69
C LYS A 35 -18.69 16.82 -32.81
N LYS A 36 -17.76 16.02 -32.28
CA LYS A 36 -16.66 16.52 -31.44
C LYS A 36 -15.78 17.52 -32.19
N ALA A 37 -15.38 17.19 -33.42
CA ALA A 37 -14.57 18.08 -34.24
C ALA A 37 -15.33 19.39 -34.57
N ALA A 38 -16.62 19.30 -34.93
CA ALA A 38 -17.46 20.45 -35.22
C ALA A 38 -17.59 21.40 -34.01
N ASP A 39 -17.74 20.85 -32.79
CA ASP A 39 -17.77 21.65 -31.55
C ASP A 39 -16.48 22.45 -31.35
N ILE A 40 -15.33 21.79 -31.55
CA ILE A 40 -14.01 22.41 -31.45
C ILE A 40 -13.85 23.52 -32.50
N LEU A 41 -14.19 23.25 -33.77
CA LEU A 41 -14.06 24.24 -34.85
C LEU A 41 -14.97 25.45 -34.61
N ARG A 42 -16.16 25.25 -34.02
CA ARG A 42 -17.09 26.32 -33.65
C ARG A 42 -16.49 27.23 -32.57
N GLU A 43 -15.90 26.66 -31.52
CA GLU A 43 -15.24 27.42 -30.46
C GLU A 43 -14.09 28.28 -31.02
N ILE A 44 -13.24 27.68 -31.86
CA ILE A 44 -12.12 28.38 -32.51
C ILE A 44 -12.62 29.51 -33.43
N HIS A 45 -13.74 29.30 -34.13
CA HIS A 45 -14.35 30.34 -34.96
C HIS A 45 -14.85 31.54 -34.13
N LEU A 46 -15.47 31.28 -32.98
CA LEU A 46 -15.92 32.34 -32.07
C LEU A 46 -14.75 33.15 -31.53
N ASP A 47 -13.69 32.46 -31.11
CA ASP A 47 -12.45 33.08 -30.62
C ASP A 47 -11.80 33.95 -31.70
N PHE A 48 -11.67 33.41 -32.92
CA PHE A 48 -11.17 34.15 -34.06
C PHE A 48 -11.99 35.39 -34.36
N SER A 49 -13.32 35.27 -34.39
CA SER A 49 -14.21 36.39 -34.68
C SER A 49 -14.06 37.50 -33.64
N ASN A 50 -13.99 37.14 -32.35
CA ASN A 50 -13.78 38.10 -31.27
C ASN A 50 -12.42 38.82 -31.40
N VAL A 51 -11.36 38.10 -31.77
CA VAL A 51 -10.03 38.70 -32.00
C VAL A 51 -10.05 39.67 -33.17
N ILE A 52 -10.68 39.29 -34.29
CA ILE A 52 -10.75 40.15 -35.49
C ILE A 52 -11.59 41.41 -35.24
N GLU A 53 -12.75 41.29 -34.60
CA GLU A 53 -13.61 42.44 -34.26
C GLU A 53 -12.91 43.47 -33.37
N ASN A 54 -11.99 43.01 -32.52
CA ASN A 54 -11.25 43.85 -31.57
C ASN A 54 -9.80 44.12 -32.00
N SER A 55 -9.43 43.73 -33.22
CA SER A 55 -8.06 43.81 -33.74
C SER A 55 -7.50 45.24 -33.78
N ALA A 56 -8.36 46.25 -33.97
CA ALA A 56 -7.97 47.67 -33.96
C ALA A 56 -7.40 48.11 -32.60
N SER A 57 -7.92 47.56 -31.51
CA SER A 57 -7.53 47.91 -30.13
C SER A 57 -6.25 47.20 -29.68
N LEU A 58 -5.87 46.09 -30.34
CA LEU A 58 -4.82 45.20 -29.86
C LEU A 58 -3.39 45.58 -30.29
N ARG A 59 -3.23 46.39 -31.35
CA ARG A 59 -1.93 46.78 -31.92
C ARG A 59 -0.96 45.59 -32.03
N LEU A 60 -1.34 44.60 -32.84
CA LEU A 60 -0.63 43.33 -32.97
C LEU A 60 0.66 43.46 -33.81
N PRO A 61 1.76 42.78 -33.45
CA PRO A 61 2.90 42.59 -34.34
C PRO A 61 2.52 41.76 -35.58
N THR A 62 3.16 42.02 -36.71
CA THR A 62 2.89 41.33 -37.99
C THR A 62 3.02 39.80 -37.88
N ASP A 63 3.95 39.29 -37.07
CA ASP A 63 4.10 37.84 -36.85
C ASP A 63 2.88 37.22 -36.17
N THR A 64 2.28 37.93 -35.20
CA THR A 64 1.06 37.48 -34.52
C THR A 64 -0.15 37.55 -35.45
N GLU A 65 -0.23 38.58 -36.30
CA GLU A 65 -1.26 38.69 -37.34
C GLU A 65 -1.20 37.49 -38.30
N ASN A 66 0.00 37.09 -38.73
CA ASN A 66 0.21 35.91 -39.58
C ASN A 66 -0.20 34.61 -38.87
N GLN A 67 0.10 34.46 -37.58
CA GLN A 67 -0.30 33.28 -36.80
C GLN A 67 -1.83 33.17 -36.68
N ILE A 68 -2.52 34.28 -36.45
CA ILE A 68 -3.99 34.33 -36.40
C ILE A 68 -4.59 33.85 -37.72
N PHE A 69 -4.07 34.32 -38.85
CA PHE A 69 -4.57 33.89 -40.15
C PHE A 69 -4.17 32.46 -40.53
N ASN A 70 -3.05 31.95 -40.01
CA ASN A 70 -2.70 30.54 -40.17
C ASN A 70 -3.72 29.64 -39.47
N ILE A 71 -4.19 30.01 -38.27
CA ILE A 71 -5.27 29.29 -37.58
C ILE A 71 -6.56 29.34 -38.40
N ALA A 72 -6.93 30.51 -38.93
CA ALA A 72 -8.12 30.68 -39.77
C ALA A 72 -8.08 29.83 -41.06
N ASN A 73 -6.92 29.77 -41.72
CA ASN A 73 -6.73 28.96 -42.93
C ASN A 73 -6.80 27.45 -42.62
N LYS A 74 -6.22 27.01 -41.50
CA LYS A 74 -6.34 25.62 -41.04
C LYS A 74 -7.79 25.27 -40.69
N LEU A 75 -8.51 26.19 -40.03
CA LEU A 75 -9.92 26.04 -39.71
C LEU A 75 -10.76 25.82 -40.98
N LEU A 76 -10.60 26.67 -42.01
CA LEU A 76 -11.27 26.48 -43.30
C LEU A 76 -10.91 25.16 -43.97
N LYS A 77 -9.63 24.80 -43.98
CA LYS A 77 -9.16 23.53 -44.56
C LYS A 77 -9.83 22.33 -43.88
N LEU A 78 -9.90 22.32 -42.55
CA LEU A 78 -10.57 21.24 -41.80
C LEU A 78 -12.07 21.20 -42.06
N THR A 79 -12.72 22.36 -42.16
CA THR A 79 -14.13 22.43 -42.55
C THR A 79 -14.35 21.80 -43.93
N ASP A 80 -13.49 22.09 -44.91
CA ASP A 80 -13.59 21.52 -46.25
C ASP A 80 -13.28 20.01 -46.26
N GLU A 81 -12.33 19.55 -45.43
CA GLU A 81 -12.05 18.11 -45.25
C GLU A 81 -13.27 17.36 -44.69
N ILE A 82 -13.95 17.94 -43.69
CA ILE A 82 -15.18 17.35 -43.11
C ILE A 82 -16.31 17.31 -44.14
N ARG A 83 -16.51 18.39 -44.91
CA ARG A 83 -17.54 18.46 -45.97
C ARG A 83 -17.29 17.44 -47.08
N ASN A 84 -16.03 17.28 -47.48
CA ASN A 84 -15.63 16.38 -48.57
C ASN A 84 -15.39 14.94 -48.11
N PHE A 85 -15.58 14.62 -46.83
CA PHE A 85 -15.45 13.25 -46.34
C PHE A 85 -16.53 12.34 -46.93
N ILE A 86 -16.11 11.22 -47.53
CA ILE A 86 -17.00 10.23 -48.16
C ILE A 86 -16.76 8.87 -47.53
N LEU A 87 -17.83 8.27 -46.98
CA LEU A 87 -17.79 6.92 -46.41
C LEU A 87 -18.05 5.84 -47.48
N LYS A 88 -19.15 5.98 -48.24
CA LYS A 88 -19.56 5.00 -49.26
C LYS A 88 -18.57 4.99 -50.43
N GLY A 89 -17.98 3.84 -50.72
CA GLY A 89 -16.97 3.69 -51.78
C GLY A 89 -15.53 4.01 -51.35
N ASN A 90 -15.29 4.36 -50.07
CA ASN A 90 -13.97 4.62 -49.51
C ASN A 90 -13.74 3.94 -48.14
N GLU A 91 -14.43 2.82 -47.91
CA GLU A 91 -14.51 2.15 -46.60
C GLU A 91 -13.15 1.72 -46.03
N ALA A 92 -12.16 1.45 -46.89
CA ALA A 92 -10.82 1.06 -46.48
C ALA A 92 -9.99 2.22 -45.88
N SER A 93 -10.21 3.46 -46.31
CA SER A 93 -9.44 4.62 -45.83
C SER A 93 -10.26 5.61 -44.99
N ALA A 94 -11.59 5.49 -45.00
CA ALA A 94 -12.50 6.33 -44.22
C ALA A 94 -12.19 6.33 -42.70
N PRO A 95 -11.86 5.20 -42.03
CA PRO A 95 -11.54 5.23 -40.59
C PRO A 95 -10.28 6.04 -40.26
N SER A 96 -9.22 5.88 -41.06
CA SER A 96 -7.96 6.60 -40.82
C SER A 96 -8.06 8.08 -41.16
N GLN A 97 -8.82 8.42 -42.22
CA GLN A 97 -9.15 9.80 -42.56
C GLN A 97 -9.99 10.47 -41.47
N HIS A 98 -11.02 9.78 -40.96
CA HIS A 98 -11.90 10.28 -39.90
C HIS A 98 -11.11 10.56 -38.61
N LEU A 99 -10.23 9.64 -38.19
CA LEU A 99 -9.36 9.83 -37.04
C LEU A 99 -8.36 10.98 -37.25
N SER A 100 -7.79 11.09 -38.45
CA SER A 100 -6.85 12.17 -38.80
C SER A 100 -7.50 13.55 -38.66
N ILE A 101 -8.74 13.71 -39.14
CA ILE A 101 -9.48 14.98 -39.04
C ILE A 101 -9.72 15.35 -37.55
N HIS A 102 -10.09 14.39 -36.71
CA HIS A 102 -10.26 14.64 -35.28
C HIS A 102 -8.95 15.06 -34.59
N ASN A 103 -7.85 14.37 -34.90
CA ASN A 103 -6.53 14.72 -34.35
C ASN A 103 -6.05 16.11 -34.82
N GLN A 104 -6.35 16.47 -36.08
CA GLN A 104 -6.06 17.81 -36.59
C GLN A 104 -6.91 18.87 -35.88
N ALA A 105 -8.19 18.59 -35.60
CA ALA A 105 -9.07 19.49 -34.85
C ALA A 105 -8.56 19.69 -33.41
N ASP A 106 -8.21 18.60 -32.72
CA ASP A 106 -7.62 18.65 -31.38
C ASP A 106 -6.29 19.44 -31.38
N SER A 107 -5.45 19.28 -32.41
CA SER A 107 -4.19 20.02 -32.55
C SER A 107 -4.42 21.51 -32.79
N LEU A 108 -5.39 21.85 -33.64
CA LEU A 108 -5.76 23.24 -33.92
C LEU A 108 -6.35 23.92 -32.67
N TYR A 109 -7.07 23.18 -31.83
CA TYR A 109 -7.53 23.66 -30.53
C TYR A 109 -6.37 24.04 -29.62
N GLN A 110 -5.31 23.23 -29.56
CA GLN A 110 -4.11 23.57 -28.78
C GLN A 110 -3.40 24.82 -29.31
N GLU A 111 -3.40 25.02 -30.63
CA GLU A 111 -2.86 26.24 -31.26
C GLU A 111 -3.71 27.47 -30.94
N ASN A 112 -5.05 27.31 -30.91
CA ASN A 112 -6.02 28.32 -30.49
C ASN A 112 -5.75 28.78 -29.05
N LEU A 113 -5.63 27.83 -28.11
CA LEU A 113 -5.36 28.11 -26.68
C LEU A 113 -4.06 28.89 -26.46
N ARG A 114 -3.06 28.73 -27.35
CA ARG A 114 -1.77 29.42 -27.24
C ARG A 114 -1.77 30.79 -27.91
N THR A 115 -2.67 31.03 -28.86
CA THR A 115 -2.61 32.19 -29.74
C THR A 115 -3.80 33.13 -29.56
N LEU A 116 -5.03 32.65 -29.78
CA LEU A 116 -6.21 33.52 -29.74
C LEU A 116 -6.67 33.77 -28.31
N VAL A 117 -6.67 32.76 -27.44
CA VAL A 117 -7.14 32.90 -26.05
C VAL A 117 -6.37 33.98 -25.26
N PRO A 118 -5.02 34.05 -25.27
CA PRO A 118 -4.30 35.12 -24.59
C PRO A 118 -4.61 36.51 -25.15
N LEU A 119 -4.95 36.60 -26.44
CA LEU A 119 -5.37 37.85 -27.07
C LEU A 119 -6.78 38.25 -26.62
N ILE A 120 -7.69 37.29 -26.48
CA ILE A 120 -9.04 37.51 -25.92
C ILE A 120 -8.95 38.00 -24.48
N GLU A 121 -8.10 37.40 -23.65
CA GLU A 121 -7.87 37.91 -22.30
C GLU A 121 -7.33 39.33 -22.30
N ARG A 122 -6.42 39.65 -23.23
CA ARG A 122 -5.94 41.01 -23.41
C ARG A 122 -7.05 41.96 -23.90
N ILE A 123 -7.93 41.53 -24.79
CA ILE A 123 -9.11 42.30 -25.23
C ILE A 123 -9.99 42.60 -24.02
N ASN A 124 -10.25 41.60 -23.19
CA ASN A 124 -11.04 41.75 -21.97
C ASN A 124 -10.40 42.79 -21.06
N ILE A 125 -9.10 42.65 -20.75
CA ILE A 125 -8.33 43.62 -19.94
C ILE A 125 -8.40 45.04 -20.53
N LEU A 126 -8.26 45.20 -21.85
CA LEU A 126 -8.33 46.51 -22.51
C LEU A 126 -9.75 47.11 -22.51
N LYS A 127 -10.79 46.28 -22.39
CA LYS A 127 -12.19 46.69 -22.24
C LYS A 127 -12.57 47.00 -20.78
N LEU A 128 -11.74 46.64 -19.80
CA LEU A 128 -12.02 46.92 -18.39
C LEU A 128 -11.90 48.43 -18.07
N ASN A 129 -12.95 49.00 -17.50
CA ASN A 129 -13.01 50.38 -17.02
C ASN A 129 -12.14 50.53 -15.74
N PRO A 130 -11.19 51.48 -15.65
CA PRO A 130 -10.22 51.58 -14.55
C PRO A 130 -10.84 51.60 -13.13
N LYS A 131 -12.04 52.15 -12.98
CA LYS A 131 -12.76 52.22 -11.69
C LYS A 131 -13.34 50.88 -11.22
N GLU A 132 -13.59 49.96 -12.15
CA GLU A 132 -14.13 48.62 -11.85
C GLU A 132 -13.00 47.63 -11.53
N VAL A 133 -11.82 47.85 -12.12
CA VAL A 133 -10.57 47.13 -11.82
C VAL A 133 -10.15 47.34 -10.36
N GLU A 134 -10.21 48.56 -9.82
CA GLU A 134 -9.87 48.80 -8.41
C GLU A 134 -10.81 48.04 -7.45
N GLY A 135 -12.10 47.95 -7.76
CA GLY A 135 -13.07 47.17 -6.99
C GLY A 135 -12.88 45.67 -7.10
N GLN A 136 -12.52 45.16 -8.29
CA GLN A 136 -12.24 43.74 -8.51
C GLN A 136 -10.86 43.32 -8.00
N VAL A 137 -9.85 44.19 -8.06
CA VAL A 137 -8.52 43.99 -7.46
C VAL A 137 -8.61 44.05 -5.95
N ALA A 138 -9.42 44.95 -5.37
CA ALA A 138 -9.67 44.94 -3.93
C ALA A 138 -10.39 43.67 -3.48
N LYS A 139 -11.37 43.16 -4.25
CA LYS A 139 -12.00 41.85 -4.01
C LYS A 139 -11.02 40.69 -4.18
N ALA A 140 -10.27 40.66 -5.28
CA ALA A 140 -9.29 39.62 -5.57
C ALA A 140 -8.14 39.61 -4.56
N LEU A 141 -7.65 40.75 -4.08
CA LEU A 141 -6.67 40.84 -3.00
C LEU A 141 -7.26 40.31 -1.68
N LYS A 142 -8.54 40.56 -1.41
CA LYS A 142 -9.25 39.98 -0.26
C LYS A 142 -9.41 38.46 -0.40
N SER A 143 -9.76 37.97 -1.59
CA SER A 143 -9.84 36.55 -1.92
C SER A 143 -8.47 35.86 -1.90
N ILE A 144 -7.40 36.54 -2.33
CA ILE A 144 -6.02 36.01 -2.28
C ILE A 144 -5.56 35.93 -0.82
N LYS A 145 -5.90 36.91 0.02
CA LYS A 145 -5.60 36.86 1.46
C LYS A 145 -6.41 35.78 2.18
N GLU A 146 -7.66 35.55 1.75
CA GLU A 146 -8.47 34.41 2.19
C GLU A 146 -7.91 33.09 1.65
N ILE A 147 -7.38 33.03 0.42
CA ILE A 147 -6.74 31.84 -0.16
C ILE A 147 -5.39 31.54 0.50
N GLU A 148 -4.59 32.55 0.87
CA GLU A 148 -3.36 32.38 1.67
C GLU A 148 -3.72 31.88 3.06
N LYS A 149 -4.76 32.44 3.68
CA LYS A 149 -5.25 31.94 4.97
C LYS A 149 -5.84 30.54 4.87
N ILE A 150 -6.55 30.21 3.78
CA ILE A 150 -7.03 28.85 3.49
C ILE A 150 -5.87 27.92 3.17
N LYS A 151 -4.79 28.39 2.55
CA LYS A 151 -3.59 27.61 2.28
C LYS A 151 -2.79 27.38 3.56
N GLU A 152 -2.69 28.36 4.43
CA GLU A 152 -2.05 28.26 5.76
C GLU A 152 -2.91 27.42 6.71
N ASP A 153 -4.24 27.56 6.66
CA ASP A 153 -5.20 26.71 7.36
C ASP A 153 -5.21 25.29 6.77
N ALA A 154 -4.99 25.11 5.46
CA ALA A 154 -4.88 23.80 4.81
C ALA A 154 -3.51 23.15 5.00
N GLU A 155 -2.42 23.91 5.08
CA GLU A 155 -1.09 23.44 5.41
C GLU A 155 -1.00 23.10 6.90
N SER A 156 -1.60 23.92 7.78
CA SER A 156 -1.73 23.60 9.20
C SER A 156 -2.71 22.46 9.43
N SER A 157 -3.84 22.39 8.71
CA SER A 157 -4.77 21.26 8.78
C SER A 157 -4.14 19.99 8.22
N LYS A 158 -3.38 20.05 7.13
CA LYS A 158 -2.60 18.91 6.62
C LYS A 158 -1.53 18.48 7.62
N SER A 159 -0.79 19.41 8.22
CA SER A 159 0.16 19.11 9.29
C SER A 159 -0.52 18.51 10.52
N ASN A 160 -1.69 19.03 10.91
CA ASN A 160 -2.47 18.53 12.04
C ASN A 160 -3.12 17.17 11.74
N ILE A 161 -3.50 16.91 10.49
CA ILE A 161 -3.97 15.60 9.99
C ILE A 161 -2.80 14.61 9.95
N ASP A 162 -1.62 15.01 9.47
CA ASP A 162 -0.43 14.16 9.47
C ASP A 162 0.03 13.85 10.91
N LEU A 163 -0.04 14.82 11.82
CA LEU A 163 0.18 14.63 13.25
C LEU A 163 -0.90 13.74 13.87
N ALA A 164 -2.17 13.95 13.58
CA ALA A 164 -3.27 13.11 14.08
C ALA A 164 -3.18 11.68 13.53
N ILE A 165 -2.82 11.48 12.25
CA ILE A 165 -2.58 10.15 11.66
C ILE A 165 -1.36 9.51 12.31
N LYS A 166 -0.30 10.27 12.59
CA LYS A 166 0.90 9.79 13.29
C LYS A 166 0.57 9.40 14.74
N GLU A 167 -0.15 10.23 15.48
CA GLU A 167 -0.59 9.97 16.85
C GLU A 167 -1.57 8.80 16.92
N VAL A 168 -2.50 8.68 15.96
CA VAL A 168 -3.42 7.53 15.84
C VAL A 168 -2.64 6.27 15.46
N ARG A 169 -1.67 6.30 14.54
CA ARG A 169 -0.80 5.14 14.25
C ARG A 169 0.06 4.74 15.45
N ASP A 170 0.60 5.71 16.18
CA ASP A 170 1.37 5.49 17.39
C ASP A 170 0.49 4.92 18.51
N ALA A 171 -0.72 5.44 18.66
CA ALA A 171 -1.71 4.97 19.63
C ALA A 171 -2.19 3.56 19.27
N LEU A 172 -2.52 3.29 18.00
CA LEU A 172 -2.89 1.96 17.51
C LEU A 172 -1.72 0.97 17.59
N GLY A 173 -0.48 1.42 17.37
CA GLY A 173 0.73 0.62 17.57
C GLY A 173 0.98 0.29 19.04
N LYS A 174 0.76 1.25 19.94
CA LYS A 174 0.89 1.09 21.40
C LYS A 174 -0.26 0.23 21.98
N GLU A 175 -1.50 0.52 21.62
CA GLU A 175 -2.68 -0.25 22.03
C GLU A 175 -2.62 -1.67 21.46
N GLY A 176 -2.25 -1.83 20.18
CA GLY A 176 -2.06 -3.15 19.56
C GLY A 176 -0.95 -3.97 20.23
N ALA A 177 0.15 -3.33 20.61
CA ALA A 177 1.21 -3.97 21.38
C ALA A 177 0.77 -4.37 22.78
N LEU A 178 -0.03 -3.53 23.46
CA LEU A 178 -0.56 -3.82 24.79
C LEU A 178 -1.63 -4.92 24.77
N ILE A 179 -2.49 -4.95 23.74
CA ILE A 179 -3.44 -6.05 23.49
C ILE A 179 -2.65 -7.35 23.27
N SER A 180 -1.64 -7.32 22.40
CA SER A 180 -0.77 -8.49 22.17
C SER A 180 -0.04 -8.92 23.45
N ALA A 181 0.43 -7.97 24.28
CA ALA A 181 1.06 -8.26 25.56
C ALA A 181 0.09 -8.97 26.52
N LYS A 182 -1.18 -8.55 26.54
CA LYS A 182 -2.25 -9.19 27.31
C LYS A 182 -2.51 -10.61 26.81
N ASP A 183 -2.59 -10.83 25.51
CA ASP A 183 -2.79 -12.18 24.94
C ASP A 183 -1.64 -13.13 25.32
N PHE A 184 -0.39 -12.65 25.24
CA PHE A 184 0.77 -13.43 25.69
C PHE A 184 0.77 -13.64 27.21
N GLN A 185 0.23 -12.71 28.00
CA GLN A 185 0.05 -12.88 29.44
C GLN A 185 -0.94 -14.01 29.73
N ASP A 186 -2.06 -14.04 29.02
CA ASP A 186 -3.11 -15.04 29.20
C ASP A 186 -2.60 -16.43 28.79
N GLN A 187 -1.89 -16.54 27.66
CA GLN A 187 -1.20 -17.78 27.25
C GLN A 187 -0.14 -18.22 28.25
N ALA A 188 0.64 -17.28 28.81
CA ALA A 188 1.60 -17.62 29.86
C ALA A 188 0.90 -18.17 31.09
N ASN A 189 -0.20 -17.57 31.53
CA ASN A 189 -0.97 -18.04 32.67
C ASN A 189 -1.57 -19.43 32.42
N GLU A 190 -2.11 -19.68 31.24
CA GLU A 190 -2.61 -21.01 30.84
C GLU A 190 -1.50 -22.06 30.91
N HIS A 191 -0.33 -21.80 30.33
CA HIS A 191 0.79 -22.73 30.38
C HIS A 191 1.36 -22.90 31.80
N LYS A 192 1.27 -21.88 32.66
CA LYS A 192 1.61 -21.99 34.08
C LYS A 192 0.65 -22.92 34.83
N GLU A 193 -0.64 -22.84 34.54
CA GLU A 193 -1.64 -23.76 35.11
C GLU A 193 -1.46 -25.19 34.59
N LEU A 194 -1.23 -25.35 33.28
CA LEU A 194 -0.91 -26.64 32.68
C LEU A 194 0.36 -27.24 33.27
N ALA A 195 1.41 -26.44 33.48
CA ALA A 195 2.63 -26.88 34.15
C ALA A 195 2.34 -27.40 35.56
N LYS A 196 1.51 -26.70 36.35
CA LYS A 196 1.10 -27.20 37.69
C LYS A 196 0.33 -28.52 37.60
N LYS A 197 -0.59 -28.66 36.66
CA LYS A 197 -1.35 -29.90 36.43
C LYS A 197 -0.43 -31.06 36.05
N TRP A 198 0.49 -30.84 35.11
CA TRP A 198 1.49 -31.84 34.71
C TRP A 198 2.46 -32.18 35.83
N PHE A 199 2.87 -31.22 36.66
CA PHE A 199 3.69 -31.48 37.84
C PHE A 199 2.96 -32.37 38.85
N GLY A 200 1.67 -32.10 39.10
CA GLY A 200 0.82 -33.00 39.88
C GLY A 200 0.72 -34.41 39.27
N GLY A 201 0.61 -34.50 37.93
CA GLY A 201 0.65 -35.76 37.20
C GLY A 201 1.98 -36.51 37.34
N VAL A 202 3.12 -35.81 37.37
CA VAL A 202 4.44 -36.40 37.66
C VAL A 202 4.48 -36.98 39.07
N ILE A 203 4.04 -36.24 40.07
CA ILE A 203 4.00 -36.73 41.47
C ILE A 203 3.08 -37.95 41.59
N ALA A 204 1.89 -37.89 40.98
CA ALA A 204 0.93 -38.98 41.00
C ALA A 204 1.47 -40.23 40.29
N SER A 205 2.07 -40.08 39.09
CA SER A 205 2.64 -41.19 38.33
C SER A 205 3.84 -41.83 39.03
N ILE A 206 4.72 -41.03 39.67
CA ILE A 206 5.80 -41.56 40.51
C ILE A 206 5.21 -42.35 41.69
N THR A 207 4.24 -41.79 42.40
CA THR A 207 3.59 -42.44 43.55
C THR A 207 2.96 -43.77 43.15
N VAL A 208 2.21 -43.80 42.05
CA VAL A 208 1.60 -45.03 41.51
C VAL A 208 2.67 -46.05 41.12
N THR A 209 3.75 -45.61 40.47
CA THR A 209 4.88 -46.49 40.09
C THR A 209 5.54 -47.11 41.33
N THR A 210 5.75 -46.32 42.39
CA THR A 210 6.31 -46.79 43.66
C THR A 210 5.39 -47.81 44.34
N VAL A 211 4.09 -47.51 44.45
CA VAL A 211 3.11 -48.44 45.04
C VAL A 211 3.04 -49.74 44.23
N LEU A 212 2.99 -49.66 42.90
CA LEU A 212 2.95 -50.83 42.02
C LEU A 212 4.21 -51.69 42.16
N THR A 213 5.38 -51.06 42.30
CA THR A 213 6.65 -51.76 42.55
C THR A 213 6.61 -52.49 43.90
N ILE A 214 6.13 -51.83 44.96
CA ILE A 214 5.98 -52.47 46.28
C ILE A 214 5.01 -53.65 46.22
N LEU A 215 3.88 -53.54 45.50
CA LEU A 215 2.93 -54.64 45.35
C LEU A 215 3.49 -55.82 44.55
N MET A 216 4.26 -55.55 43.49
CA MET A 216 4.84 -56.59 42.62
C MET A 216 6.04 -57.32 43.25
N PHE A 217 6.83 -56.65 44.09
CA PHE A 217 8.04 -57.22 44.70
C PHE A 217 7.89 -57.55 46.19
N GLY A 218 6.90 -56.97 46.88
CA GLY A 218 6.64 -57.20 48.31
C GLY A 218 5.80 -58.45 48.62
N GLY A 219 5.48 -59.28 47.63
CA GLY A 219 4.78 -60.56 47.84
C GLY A 219 3.28 -60.48 48.13
N PHE A 220 2.68 -59.28 48.12
CA PHE A 220 1.26 -59.06 48.41
C PHE A 220 0.32 -59.66 47.36
N VAL A 221 0.75 -59.73 46.10
CA VAL A 221 -0.04 -60.31 45.00
C VAL A 221 0.46 -61.73 44.73
N GLN A 222 -0.25 -62.73 45.24
CA GLN A 222 0.15 -64.14 45.16
C GLN A 222 0.36 -64.65 43.72
N SER A 223 -0.38 -64.12 42.75
CA SER A 223 -0.28 -64.50 41.32
C SER A 223 0.97 -63.95 40.62
N LEU A 224 1.65 -62.96 41.21
CA LEU A 224 2.88 -62.36 40.68
C LEU A 224 4.11 -62.70 41.55
N SER A 225 3.96 -63.56 42.56
CA SER A 225 5.07 -63.98 43.42
C SER A 225 5.85 -65.13 42.79
N ILE A 226 7.16 -64.96 42.67
CA ILE A 226 8.06 -65.96 42.09
C ILE A 226 8.20 -67.18 43.03
N GLU A 227 8.08 -66.97 44.34
CA GLU A 227 8.16 -68.03 45.37
C GLU A 227 7.05 -69.09 45.22
N ASN A 228 5.88 -68.73 44.68
CA ASN A 228 4.77 -69.66 44.46
C ASN A 228 4.93 -70.55 43.22
N THR A 229 6.02 -70.39 42.44
CA THR A 229 6.15 -71.00 41.11
C THR A 229 6.76 -72.41 41.12
N GLN A 230 7.12 -72.94 42.30
CA GLN A 230 7.59 -74.33 42.52
C GLN A 230 8.63 -74.84 41.50
N GLY A 231 9.51 -73.98 40.99
CA GLY A 231 10.60 -74.37 40.06
C GLY A 231 10.23 -74.46 38.57
N ASP A 232 9.03 -74.02 38.15
CA ASP A 232 8.66 -73.93 36.74
C ASP A 232 9.34 -72.71 36.06
N TYR A 233 10.47 -72.97 35.41
CA TYR A 233 11.29 -71.95 34.74
C TYR A 233 10.51 -71.12 33.71
N LEU A 234 9.54 -71.72 33.00
CA LEU A 234 8.76 -71.00 31.99
C LEU A 234 7.84 -69.96 32.62
N LYS A 235 7.19 -70.29 33.74
CA LYS A 235 6.35 -69.34 34.48
C LYS A 235 7.18 -68.22 35.12
N ILE A 236 8.37 -68.53 35.64
CA ILE A 236 9.28 -67.51 36.20
C ILE A 236 9.67 -66.48 35.14
N ILE A 237 10.01 -66.94 33.93
CA ILE A 237 10.33 -66.06 32.79
C ILE A 237 9.12 -65.22 32.40
N GLN A 238 7.94 -65.82 32.27
CA GLN A 238 6.71 -65.12 31.91
C GLN A 238 6.35 -64.01 32.91
N ILE A 239 6.40 -64.30 34.22
CA ILE A 239 6.12 -63.32 35.28
C ILE A 239 7.17 -62.20 35.26
N SER A 240 8.44 -62.52 35.01
CA SER A 240 9.52 -61.52 34.95
C SER A 240 9.37 -60.57 33.77
N ILE A 241 9.02 -61.09 32.58
CA ILE A 241 8.73 -60.28 31.39
C ILE A 241 7.51 -59.38 31.65
N LEU A 242 6.46 -59.90 32.28
CA LEU A 242 5.27 -59.12 32.61
C LEU A 242 5.59 -57.97 33.59
N LYS A 243 6.38 -58.22 34.63
CA LYS A 243 6.84 -57.18 35.58
C LYS A 243 7.65 -56.09 34.86
N LEU A 244 8.57 -56.49 33.97
CA LEU A 244 9.35 -55.57 33.16
C LEU A 244 8.49 -54.75 32.20
N ALA A 245 7.49 -55.37 31.56
CA ALA A 245 6.56 -54.66 30.68
C ALA A 245 5.75 -53.61 31.44
N ILE A 246 5.22 -53.97 32.61
CA ILE A 246 4.47 -53.06 33.47
C ILE A 246 5.35 -51.88 33.93
N LEU A 247 6.58 -52.14 34.38
CA LEU A 247 7.54 -51.10 34.77
C LEU A 247 7.92 -50.19 33.59
N SER A 248 8.09 -50.76 32.40
CA SER A 248 8.42 -50.00 31.19
C SER A 248 7.29 -49.04 30.80
N ILE A 249 6.03 -49.51 30.88
CA ILE A 249 4.85 -48.66 30.64
C ILE A 249 4.76 -47.56 31.70
N SER A 250 4.97 -47.89 32.98
CA SER A 250 4.95 -46.91 34.07
C SER A 250 6.03 -45.84 33.90
N TYR A 251 7.24 -46.24 33.50
CA TYR A 251 8.33 -45.33 33.17
C TYR A 251 7.96 -44.39 32.02
N LEU A 252 7.36 -44.89 30.94
CA LEU A 252 6.92 -44.06 29.81
C LEU A 252 5.88 -43.00 30.24
N VAL A 253 4.95 -43.36 31.13
CA VAL A 253 3.96 -42.41 31.67
C VAL A 253 4.62 -41.29 32.48
N VAL A 254 5.58 -41.64 33.35
CA VAL A 254 6.35 -40.66 34.12
C VAL A 254 7.16 -39.76 33.19
N TYR A 255 7.86 -40.35 32.22
CA TYR A 255 8.67 -39.63 31.24
C TYR A 255 7.83 -38.64 30.42
N GLN A 256 6.67 -39.07 29.91
CA GLN A 256 5.77 -38.22 29.13
C GLN A 256 5.21 -37.07 29.98
N SER A 257 4.84 -37.35 31.23
CA SER A 257 4.34 -36.32 32.16
C SER A 257 5.42 -35.27 32.45
N LEU A 258 6.67 -35.71 32.64
CA LEU A 258 7.81 -34.83 32.85
C LEU A 258 8.14 -34.01 31.60
N LYS A 259 8.06 -34.60 30.42
CA LYS A 259 8.23 -33.91 29.14
C LYS A 259 7.16 -32.82 28.96
N ASN A 260 5.90 -33.13 29.21
CA ASN A 260 4.81 -32.15 29.10
C ASN A 260 4.94 -31.01 30.12
N TYR A 261 5.41 -31.31 31.34
CA TYR A 261 5.76 -30.30 32.33
C TYR A 261 6.85 -29.34 31.81
N LYS A 262 7.95 -29.89 31.29
CA LYS A 262 9.06 -29.12 30.72
C LYS A 262 8.60 -28.22 29.55
N VAL A 263 7.80 -28.76 28.63
CA VAL A 263 7.22 -27.99 27.51
C VAL A 263 6.35 -26.84 28.01
N SER A 264 5.47 -27.11 28.99
CA SER A 264 4.59 -26.08 29.54
C SER A 264 5.38 -24.97 30.24
N GLN A 265 6.45 -25.31 30.98
CA GLN A 265 7.35 -24.32 31.59
C GLN A 265 8.12 -23.51 30.54
N HIS A 266 8.60 -24.16 29.48
CA HIS A 266 9.25 -23.46 28.38
C HIS A 266 8.33 -22.42 27.74
N LEU A 267 7.11 -22.83 27.39
CA LEU A 267 6.11 -21.95 26.78
C LEU A 267 5.68 -20.81 27.73
N TYR A 268 5.58 -21.10 29.03
CA TYR A 268 5.36 -20.06 30.05
C TYR A 268 6.47 -19.00 30.02
N VAL A 269 7.74 -19.40 30.06
CA VAL A 269 8.88 -18.47 30.09
C VAL A 269 8.95 -17.64 28.79
N ILE A 270 8.75 -18.27 27.63
CA ILE A 270 8.75 -17.56 26.33
C ILE A 270 7.62 -16.52 26.29
N ASN A 271 6.39 -16.92 26.59
CA ASN A 271 5.26 -16.01 26.51
C ASN A 271 5.35 -14.90 27.57
N LYS A 272 5.93 -15.20 28.75
CA LYS A 272 6.20 -14.18 29.76
C LYS A 272 7.26 -13.17 29.31
N HIS A 273 8.30 -13.63 28.61
CA HIS A 273 9.31 -12.75 28.02
C HIS A 273 8.70 -11.85 26.93
N ARG A 274 7.92 -12.43 26.00
CA ARG A 274 7.22 -11.68 24.95
C ARG A 274 6.29 -10.61 25.52
N GLN A 275 5.52 -10.96 26.55
CA GLN A 275 4.66 -10.04 27.29
C GLN A 275 5.46 -8.87 27.88
N LEU A 276 6.60 -9.16 28.52
CA LEU A 276 7.45 -8.13 29.11
C LEU A 276 8.00 -7.18 28.04
N VAL A 277 8.55 -7.73 26.95
CA VAL A 277 9.08 -6.95 25.83
C VAL A 277 7.99 -6.04 25.24
N LEU A 278 6.81 -6.60 24.92
CA LEU A 278 5.67 -5.84 24.37
C LEU A 278 5.16 -4.74 25.31
N SER A 279 5.23 -4.95 26.63
CA SER A 279 4.81 -3.95 27.62
C SER A 279 5.81 -2.81 27.82
N VAL A 280 7.10 -3.04 27.58
CA VAL A 280 8.17 -2.10 27.93
C VAL A 280 8.75 -1.39 26.70
N TYR A 281 8.83 -2.03 25.53
CA TYR A 281 9.41 -1.40 24.34
C TYR A 281 8.74 -0.08 23.92
N PRO A 282 7.41 0.12 24.03
CA PRO A 282 6.81 1.39 23.62
C PRO A 282 7.20 2.53 24.56
N LEU A 283 7.48 2.23 25.82
CA LEU A 283 7.99 3.19 26.80
C LEU A 283 9.46 3.52 26.52
N MET A 284 10.28 2.52 26.19
CA MET A 284 11.69 2.72 25.85
C MET A 284 11.87 3.49 24.53
N ALA A 285 11.06 3.15 23.51
CA ALA A 285 11.08 3.84 22.21
C ALA A 285 10.62 5.29 22.31
N LYS A 286 9.77 5.63 23.29
CA LYS A 286 9.31 7.00 23.58
C LYS A 286 10.27 7.78 24.48
N ALA A 287 11.10 7.10 25.27
CA ALA A 287 12.04 7.74 26.18
C ALA A 287 13.30 8.29 25.48
N THR A 288 13.51 7.96 24.20
CA THR A 288 14.60 8.48 23.38
C THR A 288 14.09 9.58 22.46
N ASP A 289 14.78 10.72 22.43
CA ASP A 289 14.49 11.83 21.51
C ASP A 289 15.09 11.59 20.11
N ASP A 290 16.01 10.63 19.98
CA ASP A 290 16.62 10.24 18.71
C ASP A 290 15.81 9.13 18.01
N GLN A 291 15.39 9.42 16.77
CA GLN A 291 14.64 8.51 15.90
C GLN A 291 15.46 7.26 15.53
N GLU A 292 16.78 7.36 15.41
CA GLU A 292 17.65 6.23 15.09
C GLU A 292 17.68 5.22 16.26
N GLN A 293 17.83 5.72 17.48
CA GLN A 293 17.77 4.90 18.69
C GLN A 293 16.38 4.28 18.89
N SER A 294 15.30 5.01 18.60
CA SER A 294 13.94 4.50 18.68
C SER A 294 13.72 3.31 17.72
N ASN A 295 14.18 3.45 16.47
CA ASN A 295 14.10 2.38 15.48
C ASN A 295 14.94 1.15 15.88
N ASN A 296 16.12 1.36 16.47
CA ASN A 296 16.96 0.27 16.99
C ASN A 296 16.30 -0.49 18.15
N ILE A 297 15.62 0.22 19.06
CA ILE A 297 14.84 -0.39 20.16
C ILE A 297 13.69 -1.24 19.59
N VAL A 298 12.95 -0.73 18.60
CA VAL A 298 11.87 -1.49 17.95
C VAL A 298 12.40 -2.72 17.22
N ALA A 299 13.54 -2.61 16.53
CA ALA A 299 14.17 -3.74 15.86
C ALA A 299 14.62 -4.81 16.86
N GLN A 300 15.25 -4.41 17.97
CA GLN A 300 15.68 -5.31 19.02
C GLN A 300 14.49 -5.95 19.76
N ALA A 301 13.41 -5.21 19.99
CA ALA A 301 12.17 -5.74 20.57
C ALA A 301 11.50 -6.76 19.63
N SER A 302 11.43 -6.46 18.33
CA SER A 302 10.91 -7.38 17.31
C SER A 302 11.73 -8.67 17.28
N LYS A 303 13.06 -8.54 17.28
CA LYS A 303 13.98 -9.67 17.39
C LYS A 303 13.69 -10.51 18.64
N ALA A 304 13.58 -9.88 19.81
CA ALA A 304 13.30 -10.58 21.07
C ALA A 304 11.93 -11.30 21.10
N ILE A 305 10.91 -10.77 20.40
CA ILE A 305 9.58 -11.39 20.33
C ILE A 305 9.58 -12.62 19.41
N PHE A 306 10.25 -12.54 18.26
CA PHE A 306 10.19 -13.55 17.21
C PHE A 306 11.32 -14.58 17.27
N GLU A 307 12.43 -14.30 17.97
CA GLU A 307 13.50 -15.28 18.16
C GLU A 307 13.05 -16.46 19.03
N GLN A 308 13.39 -17.67 18.58
CA GLN A 308 13.19 -18.89 19.35
C GLN A 308 14.32 -19.02 20.38
N ASN A 309 14.05 -18.53 21.59
CA ASN A 309 15.00 -18.59 22.70
C ASN A 309 14.94 -19.93 23.44
N SER A 310 16.10 -20.53 23.72
CA SER A 310 16.20 -21.69 24.61
C SER A 310 16.07 -21.24 26.06
N THR A 311 15.16 -21.87 26.83
CA THR A 311 14.88 -21.49 28.23
C THR A 311 15.48 -22.47 29.24
N GLY A 312 16.25 -23.45 28.79
CA GLY A 312 16.83 -24.51 29.63
C GLY A 312 15.84 -25.59 30.11
N TYR A 313 14.54 -25.43 29.84
CA TYR A 313 13.52 -26.47 30.10
C TYR A 313 13.40 -27.49 28.96
N LEU A 314 13.67 -27.06 27.75
CA LEU A 314 13.83 -27.90 26.57
C LEU A 314 15.28 -27.75 26.11
N ASP A 315 15.97 -28.88 25.99
CA ASP A 315 17.24 -28.91 25.28
C ASP A 315 16.96 -28.53 23.83
N THR A 316 17.70 -27.55 23.32
CA THR A 316 17.68 -27.13 21.91
C THR A 316 18.39 -28.21 21.08
N ASP A 317 17.86 -29.43 21.09
CA ASP A 317 18.27 -30.48 20.17
C ASP A 317 17.71 -30.11 18.78
N GLY A 318 18.54 -29.41 18.00
CA GLY A 318 18.27 -29.17 16.58
C GLY A 318 18.12 -27.73 16.13
N ASN A 319 18.83 -26.77 16.72
CA ASN A 319 19.40 -25.73 15.87
C ASN A 319 20.84 -26.17 15.61
N PRO A 320 21.16 -26.82 14.46
CA PRO A 320 22.50 -26.57 13.97
C PRO A 320 22.52 -25.05 13.86
N ASN A 321 23.36 -24.37 14.65
CA ASN A 321 23.84 -23.06 14.22
C ASN A 321 24.01 -23.21 12.72
N PRO A 322 23.29 -22.48 11.85
CA PRO A 322 23.75 -22.38 10.49
C PRO A 322 25.17 -21.90 10.70
N ILE A 323 26.13 -22.78 10.45
CA ILE A 323 27.52 -22.40 10.34
C ILE A 323 27.39 -21.21 9.42
N ASN A 324 27.61 -20.00 9.95
CA ASN A 324 27.62 -18.80 9.14
C ASN A 324 28.74 -19.12 8.16
N LEU A 325 28.36 -19.59 6.97
CA LEU A 325 29.30 -20.01 5.94
C LEU A 325 30.21 -18.83 5.62
N THR A 326 29.73 -17.60 5.85
CA THR A 326 30.50 -16.37 5.89
C THR A 326 31.60 -16.37 6.94
N GLU A 327 31.37 -16.77 8.20
CA GLU A 327 32.38 -16.80 9.25
C GLU A 327 33.44 -17.88 9.03
N VAL A 328 33.05 -19.05 8.48
CA VAL A 328 34.02 -20.11 8.11
C VAL A 328 34.79 -19.75 6.83
N VAL A 329 34.16 -19.11 5.85
CA VAL A 329 34.82 -18.65 4.63
C VAL A 329 35.80 -17.51 4.94
N THR A 330 35.45 -16.53 5.77
CA THR A 330 36.37 -15.45 6.17
C THR A 330 37.55 -16.00 6.97
N LYS A 331 37.32 -16.95 7.88
CA LYS A 331 38.39 -17.56 8.68
C LYS A 331 39.32 -18.49 7.88
N ILE A 332 38.86 -19.02 6.74
CA ILE A 332 39.69 -19.78 5.79
C ILE A 332 40.43 -18.84 4.82
N ILE A 333 39.83 -17.71 4.44
CA ILE A 333 40.47 -16.69 3.59
C ILE A 333 41.58 -15.96 4.36
N ASP A 334 41.36 -15.59 5.63
CA ASP A 334 42.38 -14.97 6.50
C ASP A 334 43.53 -15.93 6.86
N ARG A 335 43.30 -17.24 6.81
CA ARG A 335 44.36 -18.24 7.08
C ARG A 335 45.19 -18.58 5.84
N LYS A 336 44.80 -18.07 4.66
CA LYS A 336 45.45 -18.39 3.37
C LYS A 336 46.16 -17.20 2.71
N THR A 337 46.28 -16.08 3.43
CA THR A 337 47.16 -14.97 3.06
C THR A 337 48.41 -14.99 3.95
N PRO A 338 49.58 -15.38 3.42
CA PRO A 338 50.85 -14.98 4.01
C PRO A 338 51.11 -13.48 3.83
#